data_AF-A0A521VBV2-F1
#
_entry.id   AF-A0A521VBV2-F1
#
_cell.length_a   1.000
_cell.length_b   1.000
_cell.length_c   1.000
_cell.angle_alpha   90.00
_cell.angle_beta   90.00
_cell.angle_gamma   90.00
#
_symmetry.space_group_name_H-M   'P 1'
#
loop_
_entity.id
_entity.type
_entity.pdbx_description
1 polymer ?
#
loop_
_entity_poly.entity_id
_entity_poly.type
_entity_poly.pdbx_seq_one_letter_code
_entity_poly.pdbx_strand_id
1 'polypeptide(L)'
;MRYAILIFLLALTPSLRAGVIYVNANVQGGNSDGTSWANAYPELNVAISAAQYGDTIWVAQGVYLPTLGTNRNFSFILKNGVRMFGGFGGTESNLSERDLELNETVLSGDIGIPGDSTDNSYTVVLCTAADSTTVLDGFVITGGNADNPSGQTTSSGRSGGGMYLTGINPSEDTRLQILNCTFFANHAAFFGGGLYIRTNSNGGATPRLENCIFR
;
A
#
# COMPACT_ATOMS: atom_id res chain seq x y z
N MET A 1 58.39 -27.33 9.31
CA MET A 1 56.91 -27.38 9.21
C MET A 1 56.37 -26.04 9.69
N ARG A 2 55.84 -25.21 8.79
CA ARG A 2 55.27 -23.89 9.12
C ARG A 2 53.75 -24.06 9.24
N TYR A 3 53.20 -23.80 10.43
CA TYR A 3 51.74 -23.80 10.65
C TYR A 3 51.18 -22.45 10.18
N ALA A 4 50.29 -22.48 9.19
CA ALA A 4 49.49 -21.32 8.82
C ALA A 4 48.27 -21.27 9.75
N ILE A 5 48.16 -20.19 10.53
CA ILE A 5 46.97 -19.90 11.35
C ILE A 5 45.92 -19.31 10.42
N LEU A 6 44.84 -20.07 10.19
CA LEU A 6 43.66 -19.61 9.46
C LEU A 6 42.83 -18.73 10.41
N ILE A 7 42.86 -17.41 10.22
CA ILE A 7 41.97 -16.48 10.92
C ILE A 7 40.60 -16.56 10.25
N PHE A 8 39.64 -17.17 10.96
CA PHE A 8 38.25 -17.18 10.54
C PHE A 8 37.63 -15.82 10.86
N LEU A 9 37.50 -14.95 9.87
CA LEU A 9 36.81 -13.67 10.01
C LEU A 9 35.30 -13.97 10.14
N LEU A 10 34.77 -13.86 11.36
CA LEU A 10 33.32 -13.98 11.59
C LEU A 10 32.67 -12.71 11.03
N ALA A 11 32.15 -12.77 9.80
CA ALA A 11 31.34 -11.70 9.25
C ALA A 11 30.03 -11.63 10.06
N LEU A 12 29.87 -10.59 10.88
CA LEU A 12 28.56 -10.20 11.41
C LEU A 12 27.72 -9.77 10.22
N THR A 13 26.91 -10.68 9.66
CA THR A 13 25.85 -10.28 8.76
C THR A 13 24.77 -9.63 9.63
N PRO A 14 24.43 -8.35 9.44
CA PRO A 14 23.26 -7.79 10.09
C PRO A 14 22.06 -8.61 9.62
N SER A 15 21.40 -9.28 10.57
CA SER A 15 20.07 -9.84 10.34
C SER A 15 19.17 -8.67 9.96
N LEU A 16 18.73 -8.61 8.69
CA LEU A 16 17.59 -7.80 8.30
C LEU A 16 16.35 -8.37 8.99
N ARG A 17 16.10 -7.90 10.21
CA ARG A 17 14.89 -8.25 10.95
C ARG A 17 13.77 -7.38 10.40
N ALA A 18 12.71 -8.02 9.92
CA ALA A 18 11.44 -7.36 9.61
C ALA A 18 11.05 -6.40 10.74
N GLY A 19 10.93 -5.12 10.41
CA GLY A 19 10.60 -4.03 11.32
C GLY A 19 9.13 -3.61 11.23
N VAL A 20 8.71 -2.79 12.19
CA VAL A 20 7.45 -2.04 12.12
C VAL A 20 7.80 -0.59 11.77
N ILE A 21 7.16 -0.07 10.73
CA ILE A 21 7.25 1.32 10.28
C ILE A 21 5.93 2.01 10.62
N TYR A 22 6.02 3.09 11.38
CA TYR A 22 4.84 3.82 11.86
C TYR A 22 4.53 5.02 10.97
N VAL A 23 3.24 5.21 10.66
CA VAL A 23 2.74 6.28 9.81
C VAL A 23 1.58 6.98 10.50
N ASN A 24 1.64 8.30 10.63
CA ASN A 24 0.58 9.09 11.25
C ASN A 24 0.55 10.49 10.62
N ALA A 25 -0.48 10.77 9.81
CA ALA A 25 -0.64 12.08 9.17
C ALA A 25 -0.79 13.24 10.17
N ASN A 26 -1.21 12.93 11.40
CA ASN A 26 -1.43 13.90 12.47
C ASN A 26 -0.25 14.00 13.45
N VAL A 27 0.86 13.31 13.21
CA VAL A 27 2.04 13.35 14.09
C VAL A 27 2.53 14.79 14.26
N GLN A 28 2.79 15.18 15.51
CA GLN A 28 3.29 16.50 15.86
C GLN A 28 4.73 16.37 16.37
N GLY A 29 5.69 16.89 15.61
CA GLY A 29 7.10 16.81 15.96
C GLY A 29 7.73 15.45 15.65
N GLY A 30 8.72 15.06 16.46
CA GLY A 30 9.55 13.87 16.20
C GLY A 30 10.58 14.11 15.09
N ASN A 31 11.30 13.06 14.71
CA ASN A 31 12.29 13.10 13.62
C ASN A 31 11.77 12.54 12.29
N SER A 32 10.51 12.09 12.22
CA SER A 32 9.86 11.55 11.02
C SER A 32 10.65 10.40 10.37
N ASP A 33 11.14 9.45 11.17
CA ASP A 33 11.92 8.29 10.70
C ASP A 33 11.14 6.97 10.71
N GLY A 34 9.87 6.99 11.15
CA GLY A 34 8.98 5.83 11.17
C GLY A 34 9.32 4.80 12.25
N THR A 35 10.19 5.09 13.23
CA THR A 35 10.64 4.11 14.25
C THR A 35 9.67 3.90 15.41
N SER A 36 8.74 4.83 15.62
CA SER A 36 7.69 4.77 16.65
C SER A 36 6.54 5.70 16.27
N TRP A 37 5.42 5.63 17.00
CA TRP A 37 4.33 6.59 16.81
C TRP A 37 4.75 8.06 16.99
N ALA A 38 5.65 8.35 17.93
CA ALA A 38 6.17 9.69 18.17
C ALA A 38 7.09 10.20 17.04
N ASN A 39 7.69 9.27 16.29
CA ASN A 39 8.60 9.53 15.18
C ASN A 39 7.99 9.10 13.82
N ALA A 40 6.68 8.91 13.76
CA ALA A 40 6.02 8.33 12.60
C ALA A 40 6.26 9.17 11.33
N TYR A 41 6.25 8.52 10.17
CA TYR A 41 6.19 9.27 8.91
C TYR A 41 4.83 9.98 8.79
N PRO A 42 4.79 11.28 8.45
CA PRO A 42 3.53 11.96 8.16
C PRO A 42 2.93 11.49 6.81
N GLU A 43 3.79 11.10 5.87
CA GLU A 43 3.40 10.72 4.52
C GLU A 43 3.56 9.20 4.30
N LEU A 44 2.46 8.52 3.95
CA LEU A 44 2.45 7.07 3.74
C LEU A 44 3.37 6.63 2.59
N ASN A 45 3.50 7.42 1.53
CA ASN A 45 4.38 7.08 0.40
C ASN A 45 5.87 7.08 0.76
N VAL A 46 6.28 7.87 1.76
CA VAL A 46 7.65 7.85 2.28
C VAL A 46 7.90 6.53 3.03
N ALA A 47 6.96 6.11 3.87
CA ALA A 47 7.03 4.82 4.57
C ALA A 47 7.03 3.62 3.63
N ILE A 48 6.16 3.62 2.61
CA ILE A 48 6.15 2.60 1.56
C ILE A 48 7.52 2.55 0.86
N SER A 49 8.09 3.70 0.52
CA SER A 49 9.39 3.78 -0.14
C SER A 49 10.51 3.19 0.73
N ALA A 50 10.50 3.48 2.03
CA ALA A 50 11.47 2.99 3.01
C ALA A 50 11.34 1.48 3.33
N ALA A 51 10.13 0.93 3.27
CA ALA A 51 9.87 -0.46 3.63
C ALA A 51 10.60 -1.48 2.75
N GLN A 52 11.08 -2.56 3.36
CA GLN A 52 11.73 -3.68 2.71
C GLN A 52 10.88 -4.96 2.85
N TYR A 53 11.22 -5.98 2.07
CA TYR A 53 10.53 -7.26 2.12
C TYR A 53 10.49 -7.81 3.56
N GLY A 54 9.30 -8.19 4.03
CA GLY A 54 9.07 -8.68 5.40
C GLY A 54 8.63 -7.59 6.37
N ASP A 55 8.89 -6.31 6.09
CA ASP A 55 8.47 -5.20 6.95
C ASP A 55 6.96 -5.09 7.06
N THR A 56 6.55 -4.44 8.13
CA THR A 56 5.16 -4.10 8.40
C THR A 56 5.02 -2.59 8.52
N ILE A 57 4.00 -2.02 7.90
CA ILE A 57 3.64 -0.61 8.02
C ILE A 57 2.34 -0.51 8.82
N TRP A 58 2.38 0.20 9.94
CA TRP A 58 1.21 0.52 10.77
C TRP A 58 0.79 1.95 10.50
N VAL A 59 -0.44 2.12 10.06
CA VAL A 59 -0.98 3.39 9.61
C VAL A 59 -2.09 3.84 10.56
N ALA A 60 -1.88 4.99 11.21
CA ALA A 60 -2.87 5.59 12.08
C ALA A 60 -4.13 6.02 11.33
N GLN A 61 -5.19 6.32 12.06
CA GLN A 61 -6.42 6.89 11.54
C GLN A 61 -6.16 8.24 10.89
N GLY A 62 -6.92 8.51 9.82
CA GLY A 62 -6.78 9.72 9.03
C GLY A 62 -6.89 9.47 7.53
N VAL A 63 -6.75 10.55 6.77
CA VAL A 63 -6.82 10.54 5.31
C VAL A 63 -5.42 10.69 4.73
N TYR A 64 -5.04 9.74 3.87
CA TYR A 64 -3.75 9.70 3.21
C TYR A 64 -3.95 9.86 1.70
N LEU A 65 -3.21 10.79 1.12
CA LEU A 65 -3.21 11.08 -0.32
C LEU A 65 -1.95 10.52 -1.00
N PRO A 66 -2.04 9.99 -2.24
CA PRO A 66 -0.88 9.58 -3.00
C PRO A 66 0.12 10.72 -3.28
N THR A 67 -0.36 11.95 -3.30
CA THR A 67 0.47 13.14 -3.47
C THR A 67 -0.25 14.36 -2.88
N LEU A 68 0.52 15.36 -2.47
CA LEU A 68 -0.03 16.69 -2.14
C LEU A 68 -0.17 17.58 -3.39
N GLY A 69 0.30 17.12 -4.55
CA GLY A 69 0.14 17.81 -5.83
C GLY A 69 -1.12 17.37 -6.58
N THR A 70 -1.19 17.71 -7.88
CA THR A 70 -2.36 17.43 -8.75
C THR A 70 -2.07 16.39 -9.83
N ASN A 71 -0.94 15.68 -9.74
CA ASN A 71 -0.60 14.67 -10.73
C ASN A 71 -1.38 13.37 -10.46
N ARG A 72 -2.43 13.17 -11.26
CA ARG A 72 -3.37 12.04 -11.21
C ARG A 72 -2.73 10.65 -11.38
N ASN A 73 -1.47 10.57 -11.81
CA ASN A 73 -0.77 9.30 -11.99
C ASN A 73 -0.15 8.74 -10.69
N PHE A 74 -0.17 9.49 -9.58
CA PHE A 74 0.31 8.97 -8.31
C PHE A 74 -0.71 8.04 -7.65
N SER A 75 -0.19 6.95 -7.08
CA SER A 75 -0.93 5.92 -6.34
C SER A 75 -0.10 5.49 -5.12
N PHE A 76 -0.73 4.82 -4.16
CA PHE A 76 -0.02 3.99 -3.17
C PHE A 76 0.42 2.69 -3.83
N ILE A 77 1.71 2.56 -4.10
CA ILE A 77 2.27 1.39 -4.80
C ILE A 77 2.68 0.33 -3.76
N LEU A 78 1.98 -0.79 -3.70
CA LEU A 78 2.31 -1.87 -2.77
C LEU A 78 3.64 -2.52 -3.13
N LYS A 79 4.48 -2.80 -2.12
CA LYS A 79 5.76 -3.50 -2.29
C LYS A 79 5.61 -4.98 -1.97
N ASN A 80 6.24 -5.82 -2.78
CA ASN A 80 6.25 -7.27 -2.56
C ASN A 80 6.79 -7.61 -1.16
N GLY A 81 6.10 -8.50 -0.46
CA GLY A 81 6.36 -8.94 0.92
C GLY A 81 6.20 -7.90 2.03
N VAL A 82 5.72 -6.69 1.73
CA VAL A 82 5.37 -5.70 2.75
C VAL A 82 3.93 -5.87 3.19
N ARG A 83 3.69 -5.77 4.49
CA ARG A 83 2.34 -5.84 5.08
C ARG A 83 1.91 -4.47 5.56
N MET A 84 0.76 -4.00 5.12
CA MET A 84 0.19 -2.70 5.51
C MET A 84 -1.07 -2.93 6.32
N PHE A 85 -1.16 -2.27 7.47
CA PHE A 85 -2.28 -2.36 8.39
C PHE A 85 -2.79 -0.96 8.75
N GLY A 86 -4.05 -0.67 8.44
CA GLY A 86 -4.80 0.50 8.94
C GLY A 86 -5.61 0.13 10.19
N GLY A 87 -6.20 1.13 10.86
CA GLY A 87 -7.02 0.91 12.07
C GLY A 87 -6.37 1.27 13.40
N PHE A 88 -5.27 2.03 13.40
CA PHE A 88 -4.56 2.42 14.62
C PHE A 88 -4.93 3.83 15.08
N GLY A 89 -5.09 4.05 16.38
CA GLY A 89 -5.21 5.38 16.98
C GLY A 89 -3.87 6.13 17.05
N GLY A 90 -2.74 5.41 16.91
CA GLY A 90 -1.39 5.98 16.96
C GLY A 90 -0.74 5.87 18.34
N THR A 91 -1.18 4.92 19.16
CA THR A 91 -0.65 4.66 20.51
C THR A 91 -0.42 3.18 20.81
N GLU A 92 -0.87 2.31 19.92
CA GLU A 92 -0.88 0.86 20.09
C GLU A 92 0.53 0.28 20.11
N SER A 93 0.72 -0.73 20.94
CA SER A 93 1.95 -1.52 21.01
C SER A 93 1.82 -2.86 20.27
N ASN A 94 0.59 -3.29 19.94
CA ASN A 94 0.31 -4.58 19.31
C ASN A 94 -0.69 -4.48 18.15
N LEU A 95 -0.55 -5.37 17.16
CA LEU A 95 -1.43 -5.41 15.98
C LEU A 95 -2.89 -5.70 16.33
N SER A 96 -3.15 -6.42 17.43
CA SER A 96 -4.49 -6.78 17.89
C SER A 96 -5.22 -5.65 18.62
N GLU A 97 -4.54 -4.53 18.92
CA GLU A 97 -5.14 -3.36 19.57
C GLU A 97 -5.84 -2.42 18.58
N ARG A 98 -5.76 -2.72 17.28
CA ARG A 98 -6.46 -1.98 16.23
C ARG A 98 -7.97 -1.98 16.45
N ASP A 99 -8.58 -0.86 16.12
CA ASP A 99 -10.04 -0.71 16.05
C ASP A 99 -10.39 -0.16 14.67
N LEU A 100 -10.87 -1.04 13.78
CA LEU A 100 -11.14 -0.67 12.39
C LEU A 100 -12.36 0.25 12.25
N GLU A 101 -13.25 0.29 13.25
CA GLU A 101 -14.46 1.11 13.23
C GLU A 101 -14.18 2.51 13.78
N LEU A 102 -13.43 2.60 14.90
CA LEU A 102 -13.11 3.87 15.54
C LEU A 102 -11.95 4.61 14.88
N ASN A 103 -10.96 3.87 14.37
CA ASN A 103 -9.70 4.43 13.86
C ASN A 103 -9.59 4.26 12.34
N GLU A 104 -10.59 4.76 11.60
CA GLU A 104 -10.65 4.61 10.14
C GLU A 104 -9.39 5.18 9.46
N THR A 105 -8.73 4.33 8.65
CA THR A 105 -7.58 4.73 7.82
C THR A 105 -8.02 4.78 6.36
N VAL A 106 -8.07 5.99 5.81
CA VAL A 106 -8.57 6.26 4.45
C VAL A 106 -7.41 6.50 3.49
N LEU A 107 -7.31 5.67 2.46
CA LEU A 107 -6.51 5.93 1.27
C LEU A 107 -7.41 6.63 0.25
N SER A 108 -7.17 7.93 0.02
CA SER A 108 -8.03 8.75 -0.84
C SER A 108 -7.29 9.22 -2.09
N GLY A 109 -7.95 9.09 -3.24
CA GLY A 109 -7.51 9.68 -4.50
C GLY A 109 -7.89 11.15 -4.68
N ASP A 110 -8.64 11.76 -3.75
CA ASP A 110 -9.09 13.15 -3.75
C ASP A 110 -7.92 14.14 -3.53
N ILE A 111 -7.02 14.19 -4.51
CA ILE A 111 -5.85 15.08 -4.53
C ILE A 111 -6.23 16.43 -5.14
N GLY A 112 -5.49 17.50 -4.83
CA GLY A 112 -5.80 18.81 -5.39
C GLY A 112 -6.95 19.51 -4.67
N ILE A 113 -8.07 19.74 -5.36
CA ILE A 113 -9.24 20.46 -4.83
C ILE A 113 -10.18 19.44 -4.16
N PRO A 114 -10.43 19.54 -2.85
CA PRO A 114 -11.29 18.59 -2.15
C PRO A 114 -12.68 18.47 -2.78
N GLY A 115 -13.07 17.24 -3.14
CA GLY A 115 -14.35 16.90 -3.73
C GLY A 115 -14.46 17.13 -5.24
N ASP A 116 -13.40 17.59 -5.91
CA ASP A 116 -13.37 17.71 -7.36
C ASP A 116 -12.84 16.43 -8.00
N SER A 117 -13.72 15.53 -8.46
CA SER A 117 -13.26 14.28 -9.07
C SER A 117 -12.35 14.44 -10.30
N THR A 118 -12.25 15.62 -10.91
CA THR A 118 -11.49 15.84 -12.15
C THR A 118 -9.98 15.87 -11.96
N ASP A 119 -9.51 16.16 -10.74
CA ASP A 119 -8.10 16.12 -10.36
C ASP A 119 -7.73 14.91 -9.49
N ASN A 120 -8.70 14.07 -9.13
CA ASN A 120 -8.44 12.83 -8.39
C ASN A 120 -7.42 11.91 -9.07
N SER A 121 -6.59 11.22 -8.28
CA SER A 121 -5.77 10.11 -8.76
C SER A 121 -6.58 9.12 -9.59
N TYR A 122 -6.03 8.66 -10.72
CA TYR A 122 -6.70 7.67 -11.56
C TYR A 122 -6.93 6.37 -10.79
N THR A 123 -5.88 5.87 -10.13
CA THR A 123 -5.92 4.70 -9.27
C THR A 123 -5.40 5.07 -7.88
N VAL A 124 -6.11 4.69 -6.81
CA VAL A 124 -5.66 4.95 -5.44
C VAL A 124 -4.55 3.98 -5.04
N VAL A 125 -4.77 2.67 -5.21
CA VAL A 125 -3.82 1.60 -4.84
C VAL A 125 -3.39 0.83 -6.07
N LEU A 126 -2.07 0.73 -6.28
CA LEU A 126 -1.49 -0.01 -7.41
C LEU A 126 -0.65 -1.18 -6.90
N CYS A 127 -0.84 -2.36 -7.46
CA CYS A 127 -0.02 -3.52 -7.18
C CYS A 127 0.28 -4.29 -8.48
N THR A 128 1.57 -4.46 -8.80
CA THR A 128 2.02 -5.06 -10.07
C THR A 128 2.65 -6.44 -9.92
N ALA A 129 3.14 -6.78 -8.74
CA ALA A 129 3.60 -8.10 -8.37
C ALA A 129 3.66 -8.18 -6.85
N ALA A 130 2.97 -9.16 -6.28
CA ALA A 130 2.96 -9.42 -4.84
C ALA A 130 2.78 -10.91 -4.60
N ASP A 131 3.65 -11.51 -3.81
CA ASP A 131 3.48 -12.87 -3.31
C ASP A 131 2.42 -12.91 -2.19
N SER A 132 2.19 -14.10 -1.62
CA SER A 132 1.21 -14.28 -0.56
C SER A 132 1.59 -13.69 0.78
N THR A 133 2.77 -13.11 0.93
CA THR A 133 3.22 -12.44 2.16
C THR A 133 2.91 -10.95 2.16
N THR A 134 2.60 -10.35 1.01
CA THR A 134 2.06 -8.99 0.94
C THR A 134 0.62 -8.96 1.45
N VAL A 135 0.33 -7.99 2.32
CA VAL A 135 -0.99 -7.81 2.93
C VAL A 135 -1.39 -6.35 2.85
N LEU A 136 -2.64 -6.09 2.48
CA LEU A 136 -3.33 -4.82 2.64
C LEU A 136 -4.55 -5.07 3.52
N ASP A 137 -4.55 -4.57 4.76
CA ASP A 137 -5.57 -4.90 5.75
C ASP A 137 -6.10 -3.68 6.51
N GLY A 138 -7.42 -3.51 6.52
CA GLY A 138 -8.10 -2.52 7.35
C GLY A 138 -8.07 -1.10 6.78
N PHE A 139 -8.18 -0.97 5.45
CA PHE A 139 -8.20 0.33 4.78
C PHE A 139 -9.54 0.62 4.13
N VAL A 140 -9.89 1.89 4.14
CA VAL A 140 -10.95 2.42 3.28
C VAL A 140 -10.29 3.06 2.05
N ILE A 141 -10.71 2.65 0.85
CA ILE A 141 -10.09 3.04 -0.43
C ILE A 141 -11.14 3.78 -1.26
N THR A 142 -10.87 5.06 -1.55
CA THR A 142 -11.87 5.97 -2.12
C THR A 142 -11.30 7.03 -3.02
N GLY A 143 -12.16 7.68 -3.81
CA GLY A 143 -11.82 8.86 -4.59
C GLY A 143 -10.91 8.56 -5.77
N GLY A 144 -10.74 7.31 -6.19
CA GLY A 144 -10.09 7.01 -7.46
C GLY A 144 -10.99 7.36 -8.65
N ASN A 145 -10.45 7.99 -9.69
CA ASN A 145 -11.19 8.33 -10.90
C ASN A 145 -10.41 7.93 -12.16
N ALA A 146 -10.44 6.66 -12.55
CA ALA A 146 -9.71 6.14 -13.71
C ALA A 146 -10.43 6.48 -15.02
N ASP A 147 -10.33 7.73 -15.47
CA ASP A 147 -11.01 8.27 -16.66
C ASP A 147 -10.08 8.84 -17.75
N ASN A 148 -8.77 8.57 -17.68
CA ASN A 148 -7.76 9.13 -18.58
C ASN A 148 -8.15 8.93 -20.06
N PRO A 149 -8.52 9.99 -20.82
CA PRO A 149 -9.03 9.84 -22.18
C PRO A 149 -7.99 9.27 -23.15
N SER A 150 -6.70 9.46 -22.83
CA SER A 150 -5.56 9.01 -23.62
C SER A 150 -5.05 7.61 -23.23
N GLY A 151 -5.63 7.00 -22.19
CA GLY A 151 -5.22 5.68 -21.71
C GLY A 151 -5.74 4.52 -22.57
N GLN A 152 -5.03 3.39 -22.51
CA GLN A 152 -5.52 2.12 -23.01
C GLN A 152 -6.66 1.61 -22.11
N THR A 153 -7.57 0.79 -22.66
CA THR A 153 -8.77 0.33 -21.91
C THR A 153 -8.42 -0.37 -20.60
N THR A 154 -7.38 -1.20 -20.62
CA THR A 154 -6.93 -1.98 -19.47
C THR A 154 -5.79 -1.32 -18.70
N SER A 155 -5.51 -0.02 -18.85
CA SER A 155 -4.49 0.66 -18.05
C SER A 155 -5.06 1.13 -16.70
N SER A 156 -4.21 1.35 -15.70
CA SER A 156 -4.60 1.98 -14.43
C SER A 156 -5.19 3.37 -14.60
N GLY A 157 -4.87 4.05 -15.71
CA GLY A 157 -5.52 5.32 -16.07
C GLY A 157 -7.01 5.20 -16.42
N ARG A 158 -7.52 4.01 -16.77
CA ARG A 158 -8.91 3.82 -17.23
C ARG A 158 -9.68 2.67 -16.58
N SER A 159 -9.02 1.93 -15.69
CA SER A 159 -9.55 0.78 -14.97
C SER A 159 -8.97 0.73 -13.56
N GLY A 160 -9.67 0.14 -12.60
CA GLY A 160 -9.16 -0.02 -11.23
C GLY A 160 -9.07 1.32 -10.49
N GLY A 161 -10.19 2.04 -10.38
CA GLY A 161 -10.23 3.34 -9.71
C GLY A 161 -9.74 3.28 -8.27
N GLY A 162 -10.34 2.41 -7.45
CA GLY A 162 -9.87 2.16 -6.10
C GLY A 162 -8.57 1.39 -6.10
N MET A 163 -8.54 0.24 -6.77
CA MET A 163 -7.35 -0.57 -6.86
C MET A 163 -7.17 -1.21 -8.23
N TYR A 164 -5.93 -1.14 -8.72
CA TYR A 164 -5.50 -1.85 -9.90
C TYR A 164 -4.46 -2.90 -9.50
N LEU A 165 -4.82 -4.17 -9.64
CA LEU A 165 -3.94 -5.31 -9.40
C LEU A 165 -3.59 -5.93 -10.76
N THR A 166 -2.30 -6.12 -11.03
CA THR A 166 -1.87 -6.85 -12.22
C THR A 166 -0.90 -7.96 -11.87
N GLY A 167 -1.06 -9.12 -12.52
CA GLY A 167 -0.03 -10.15 -12.55
C GLY A 167 0.83 -9.97 -13.80
N ILE A 168 2.05 -9.44 -13.66
CA ILE A 168 2.97 -9.27 -14.81
C ILE A 168 4.10 -10.29 -14.83
N ASN A 169 4.28 -11.09 -13.77
CA ASN A 169 5.42 -11.97 -13.65
C ASN A 169 5.14 -13.34 -14.31
N PRO A 170 5.92 -13.76 -15.32
CA PRO A 170 5.74 -15.05 -15.98
C PRO A 170 6.00 -16.26 -15.08
N SER A 171 6.77 -16.09 -14.00
CA SER A 171 7.22 -17.20 -13.16
C SER A 171 6.38 -17.41 -11.90
N GLU A 172 5.58 -16.41 -11.48
CA GLU A 172 4.86 -16.45 -10.21
C GLU A 172 3.54 -15.67 -10.27
N ASP A 173 2.48 -16.28 -9.76
CA ASP A 173 1.18 -15.64 -9.60
C ASP A 173 1.23 -14.52 -8.55
N THR A 174 0.54 -13.42 -8.84
CA THR A 174 0.28 -12.39 -7.83
C THR A 174 -0.78 -12.86 -6.84
N ARG A 175 -0.40 -13.05 -5.57
CA ARG A 175 -1.19 -13.67 -4.49
C ARG A 175 -1.44 -12.73 -3.30
N LEU A 176 -1.57 -11.43 -3.58
CA LEU A 176 -1.86 -10.40 -2.58
C LEU A 176 -3.03 -10.79 -1.66
N GLN A 177 -2.90 -10.52 -0.36
CA GLN A 177 -4.01 -10.59 0.59
C GLN A 177 -4.64 -9.21 0.79
N ILE A 178 -5.94 -9.09 0.54
CA ILE A 178 -6.74 -7.88 0.73
C ILE A 178 -7.79 -8.21 1.79
N LEU A 179 -7.65 -7.65 2.99
CA LEU A 179 -8.40 -8.06 4.17
C LEU A 179 -9.11 -6.85 4.79
N ASN A 180 -10.37 -7.01 5.21
CA ASN A 180 -11.11 -5.97 5.93
C ASN A 180 -11.09 -4.58 5.25
N CYS A 181 -11.02 -4.55 3.91
CA CYS A 181 -10.95 -3.31 3.15
C CYS A 181 -12.33 -2.90 2.64
N THR A 182 -12.61 -1.61 2.67
CA THR A 182 -13.82 -1.04 2.05
C THR A 182 -13.44 -0.24 0.82
N PHE A 183 -13.99 -0.60 -0.32
CA PHE A 183 -13.90 0.18 -1.56
C PHE A 183 -15.21 0.97 -1.72
N PHE A 184 -15.12 2.29 -1.74
CA PHE A 184 -16.29 3.15 -1.90
C PHE A 184 -16.01 4.34 -2.82
N ALA A 185 -17.03 4.81 -3.55
CA ALA A 185 -16.95 6.03 -4.38
C ALA A 185 -15.72 6.10 -5.31
N ASN A 186 -15.38 4.98 -5.94
CA ASN A 186 -14.33 4.91 -6.96
C ASN A 186 -14.95 4.74 -8.35
N HIS A 187 -14.41 5.47 -9.33
CA HIS A 187 -14.85 5.45 -10.71
C HIS A 187 -13.78 4.89 -11.64
N ALA A 188 -14.21 4.18 -12.68
CA ALA A 188 -13.37 3.78 -13.80
C ALA A 188 -14.19 3.81 -15.08
N ALA A 189 -13.59 4.32 -16.16
CA ALA A 189 -14.26 4.43 -17.45
C ALA A 189 -14.53 3.07 -18.11
N PHE A 190 -13.74 2.03 -17.79
CA PHE A 190 -13.90 0.70 -18.40
C PHE A 190 -14.13 -0.42 -17.38
N PHE A 191 -13.11 -0.79 -16.59
CA PHE A 191 -13.19 -1.98 -15.74
C PHE A 191 -12.92 -1.68 -14.28
N GLY A 192 -13.78 -2.18 -13.40
CA GLY A 192 -13.58 -2.22 -11.95
C GLY A 192 -13.39 -0.83 -11.32
N GLY A 193 -14.50 -0.17 -10.96
CA GLY A 193 -14.44 1.07 -10.17
C GLY A 193 -13.73 0.83 -8.84
N GLY A 194 -14.14 -0.17 -8.05
CA GLY A 194 -13.49 -0.52 -6.78
C GLY A 194 -12.17 -1.28 -6.95
N LEU A 195 -12.19 -2.39 -7.67
CA LEU A 195 -11.01 -3.23 -7.89
C LEU A 195 -11.03 -3.78 -9.33
N TYR A 196 -9.90 -3.68 -10.02
CA TYR A 196 -9.67 -4.37 -11.29
C TYR A 196 -8.45 -5.28 -11.16
N ILE A 197 -8.64 -6.56 -11.49
CA ILE A 197 -7.59 -7.57 -11.53
C ILE A 197 -7.31 -7.87 -13.00
N ARG A 198 -6.09 -7.56 -13.43
CA ARG A 198 -5.61 -7.84 -14.79
C ARG A 198 -4.58 -8.96 -14.77
N THR A 199 -4.80 -9.96 -15.59
CA THR A 199 -3.76 -10.93 -15.95
C THR A 199 -3.31 -10.67 -17.38
N ASN A 200 -2.09 -11.08 -17.70
CA ASN A 200 -1.63 -11.16 -19.08
C ASN A 200 -1.42 -12.64 -19.44
N SER A 201 -1.07 -12.93 -20.70
CA SER A 201 -0.87 -14.30 -21.18
C SER A 201 0.26 -15.06 -20.46
N ASN A 202 1.06 -14.37 -19.65
CA ASN A 202 2.28 -14.92 -19.08
C ASN A 202 2.20 -15.06 -17.55
N GLY A 203 1.41 -14.28 -16.82
CA GLY A 203 1.30 -14.35 -15.35
C GLY A 203 -0.14 -14.33 -14.82
N GLY A 204 -0.38 -15.07 -13.74
CA GLY A 204 -1.67 -15.12 -13.04
C GLY A 204 -1.80 -14.10 -11.91
N ALA A 205 -3.04 -13.87 -11.47
CA ALA A 205 -3.36 -13.09 -10.29
C ALA A 205 -4.48 -13.79 -9.54
N THR A 206 -4.18 -14.26 -8.34
CA THR A 206 -5.07 -15.01 -7.45
C THR A 206 -5.08 -14.37 -6.06
N PRO A 207 -5.53 -13.10 -5.94
CA PRO A 207 -5.56 -12.44 -4.64
C PRO A 207 -6.59 -13.10 -3.72
N ARG A 208 -6.31 -13.08 -2.42
CA ARG A 208 -7.25 -13.46 -1.38
C ARG A 208 -7.99 -12.21 -0.91
N LEU A 209 -9.30 -12.16 -1.13
CA LEU A 209 -10.17 -11.13 -0.57
C LEU A 209 -10.95 -11.74 0.60
N GLU A 210 -10.87 -11.10 1.76
CA GLU A 210 -11.61 -11.50 2.96
C GLU A 210 -12.20 -10.27 3.64
N ASN A 211 -13.47 -10.36 4.06
CA ASN A 211 -14.18 -9.27 4.76
C ASN A 211 -14.13 -7.93 4.03
N CYS A 212 -14.05 -7.95 2.70
CA CYS A 212 -14.02 -6.74 1.89
C CYS A 212 -15.43 -6.29 1.51
N ILE A 213 -15.66 -4.98 1.54
CA ILE A 213 -16.94 -4.35 1.17
C ILE A 213 -16.72 -3.53 -0.10
N PHE A 214 -17.64 -3.66 -1.06
CA PHE A 214 -17.69 -2.83 -2.27
C PHE A 214 -19.06 -2.14 -2.30
N ARG A 215 -19.10 -0.80 -2.28
CA ARG A 215 -20.34 -0.02 -2.22
C ARG A 215 -20.28 1.30 -2.97
#